data_AF-A0A7W1Q1S9-F1
#
_entry.id   AF-A0A7W1Q1S9-F1
#
_cell.length_a   1.000
_cell.length_b   1.000
_cell.length_c   1.000
_cell.angle_alpha   90.00
_cell.angle_beta   90.00
_cell.angle_gamma   90.00
#
_symmetry.space_group_name_H-M   'P 1'
#
loop_
_entity.id
_entity.type
_entity.pdbx_description
1 polymer ?
#
loop_
_entity_poly.entity_id
_entity_poly.type
_entity_poly.pdbx_seq_one_letter_code
_entity_poly.pdbx_strand_id
1 'polypeptide(L)'
;VHVGDLRVEMRYVGTPAHTTNDVIAWIPEHSVLYCGDLVFNGGTPFLLMGSVTGAIDVLENVVQPLDPAVTVPGHGPVFSDRAPVQATLAYLRFVVDLAERGRDAGLSPLDAARSTDLGRFADWPDAERIVGNLHRAYAELGGTPRGGAIDVFAALGDMVTYNGGRPLTCLA
;
A
#
# COMPACT_ATOMS: atom_id res chain seq x y z
N VAL A 1 -21.75 -0.40 -13.83
CA VAL A 1 -21.72 0.73 -14.79
C VAL A 1 -21.57 0.14 -16.18
N HIS A 2 -22.15 0.74 -17.21
CA HIS A 2 -21.95 0.31 -18.60
C HIS A 2 -21.16 1.36 -19.37
N VAL A 3 -20.16 0.93 -20.14
CA VAL A 3 -19.39 1.77 -21.07
C VAL A 3 -19.67 1.25 -22.47
N GLY A 4 -20.69 1.83 -23.13
CA GLY A 4 -21.32 1.18 -24.28
C GLY A 4 -21.94 -0.15 -23.85
N ASP A 5 -21.62 -1.24 -24.57
CA ASP A 5 -22.13 -2.57 -24.26
C ASP A 5 -21.34 -3.28 -23.14
N LEU A 6 -20.17 -2.75 -22.75
CA LEU A 6 -19.29 -3.37 -21.77
C LEU A 6 -19.81 -3.18 -20.34
N ARG A 7 -20.01 -4.28 -19.60
CA ARG A 7 -20.36 -4.23 -18.18
C ARG A 7 -19.10 -4.11 -17.31
N VAL A 8 -19.05 -3.06 -16.50
CA VAL A 8 -18.00 -2.84 -15.51
C VAL A 8 -18.60 -2.85 -14.10
N GLU A 9 -18.08 -3.72 -13.25
CA GLU A 9 -18.46 -3.81 -11.85
C GLU A 9 -17.55 -2.93 -11.01
N MET A 10 -18.09 -1.80 -10.52
CA MET A 10 -17.42 -0.94 -9.56
C MET A 10 -17.65 -1.51 -8.16
N ARG A 11 -16.59 -1.92 -7.47
CA ARG A 11 -16.68 -2.54 -6.14
C ARG A 11 -15.92 -1.71 -5.13
N TYR A 12 -16.64 -1.15 -4.15
CA TYR A 12 -16.01 -0.65 -2.93
C TYR A 12 -15.41 -1.83 -2.17
N VAL A 13 -14.17 -1.69 -1.70
CA VAL A 13 -13.41 -2.80 -1.10
C VAL A 13 -13.76 -3.07 0.38
N GLY A 14 -14.66 -2.28 0.97
CA GLY A 14 -15.27 -2.56 2.27
C GLY A 14 -14.52 -2.01 3.48
N THR A 15 -13.24 -1.68 3.36
CA THR A 15 -12.41 -1.14 4.46
C THR A 15 -11.34 -0.19 3.90
N PRO A 16 -10.85 0.80 4.67
CA PRO A 16 -9.73 1.64 4.25
C PRO A 16 -8.49 0.79 3.90
N ALA A 17 -7.85 1.06 2.77
CA ALA A 17 -6.66 0.36 2.31
C ALA A 17 -5.61 1.34 1.78
N HIS A 18 -5.61 1.68 0.49
CA HIS A 18 -4.75 2.75 -0.02
C HIS A 18 -5.24 4.13 0.45
N THR A 19 -6.57 4.32 0.43
CA THR A 19 -7.28 5.47 0.99
C THR A 19 -8.44 5.00 1.87
N THR A 20 -9.31 5.91 2.30
CA THR A 20 -10.54 5.56 3.04
C THR A 20 -11.68 5.10 2.14
N ASN A 21 -11.56 5.24 0.81
CA ASN A 21 -12.67 5.06 -0.13
C ASN A 21 -12.21 4.36 -1.43
N ASP A 22 -11.40 3.31 -1.30
CA ASP A 22 -10.87 2.59 -2.47
C ASP A 22 -11.95 1.79 -3.21
N VAL A 23 -11.91 1.87 -4.54
CA VAL A 23 -12.82 1.16 -5.44
C VAL A 23 -11.99 0.46 -6.51
N ILE A 24 -12.35 -0.79 -6.81
CA ILE A 24 -11.81 -1.54 -7.95
C ILE A 24 -12.84 -1.61 -9.07
N ALA A 25 -12.36 -1.72 -10.32
CA ALA A 25 -13.21 -1.97 -11.48
C ALA A 25 -12.93 -3.38 -12.03
N TRP A 26 -13.94 -4.24 -11.93
CA TRP A 26 -13.87 -5.63 -12.39
C TRP A 26 -14.68 -5.81 -13.67
N ILE A 27 -14.07 -6.43 -14.69
CA ILE A 27 -14.69 -6.72 -15.98
C ILE A 27 -14.73 -8.25 -16.14
N PRO A 28 -15.79 -8.93 -15.66
CA PRO A 28 -15.84 -10.39 -15.64
C PRO A 28 -15.74 -11.02 -17.02
N GLU A 29 -16.39 -10.40 -18.02
CA GLU A 29 -16.47 -10.87 -19.41
C GLU A 29 -15.09 -10.97 -20.07
N HIS A 30 -14.14 -10.14 -19.64
CA HIS A 30 -12.77 -10.11 -20.15
C HIS A 30 -11.73 -10.61 -19.13
N SER A 31 -12.16 -10.97 -17.93
CA SER A 31 -11.27 -11.31 -16.80
C SER A 31 -10.18 -10.25 -16.55
N VAL A 32 -10.57 -8.97 -16.60
CA VAL A 32 -9.66 -7.83 -16.37
C VAL A 32 -10.02 -7.09 -15.08
N LEU A 33 -9.04 -6.94 -14.20
CA LEU A 33 -9.16 -6.18 -12.95
C LEU A 33 -8.32 -4.91 -13.00
N TYR A 34 -8.94 -3.77 -12.74
CA TYR A 34 -8.25 -2.52 -12.43
C TYR A 34 -8.25 -2.32 -10.93
N CYS A 35 -7.07 -2.34 -10.32
CA CYS A 35 -6.91 -2.32 -8.86
C CYS A 35 -6.85 -0.91 -8.27
N GLY A 36 -6.65 0.12 -9.09
CA GLY A 36 -6.11 1.38 -8.59
C GLY A 36 -4.81 1.14 -7.79
N ASP A 37 -4.52 2.03 -6.85
CA ASP A 37 -3.28 1.99 -6.06
C ASP A 37 -3.31 0.95 -4.92
N LEU A 38 -4.23 -0.02 -4.96
CA LEU A 38 -4.18 -1.20 -4.08
C LEU A 38 -3.02 -2.13 -4.41
N VAL A 39 -2.54 -2.12 -5.67
CA VAL A 39 -1.40 -2.92 -6.12
C VAL A 39 -0.41 -2.04 -6.88
N PHE A 40 0.86 -2.16 -6.50
CA PHE A 40 1.99 -1.58 -7.21
C PHE A 40 2.82 -2.71 -7.82
N ASN A 41 3.16 -2.60 -9.10
CA ASN A 41 4.04 -3.56 -9.76
C ASN A 41 5.45 -2.99 -9.94
N GLY A 42 6.35 -3.30 -9.00
CA GLY A 42 7.74 -2.82 -9.02
C GLY A 42 7.96 -1.48 -8.33
N GLY A 43 7.06 -1.08 -7.42
CA GLY A 43 7.15 0.16 -6.67
C GLY A 43 6.74 0.00 -5.21
N THR A 44 7.15 0.95 -4.36
CA THR A 44 6.82 0.96 -2.93
C THR A 44 5.39 1.47 -2.70
N PRO A 45 4.45 0.64 -2.20
CA PRO A 45 3.10 1.09 -1.86
C PRO A 45 3.12 2.21 -0.82
N PHE A 46 2.20 3.17 -0.94
CA PHE A 46 2.07 4.28 0.01
C PHE A 46 0.68 4.30 0.67
N LEU A 47 0.62 4.08 1.98
CA LEU A 47 -0.61 3.76 2.73
C LEU A 47 -0.94 4.85 3.77
N LEU A 48 -0.27 6.00 3.70
CA LEU A 48 -0.37 7.07 4.70
C LEU A 48 -1.83 7.53 4.91
N MET A 49 -2.61 7.60 3.83
CA MET A 49 -4.01 8.04 3.84
C MET A 49 -5.04 6.91 4.05
N GLY A 50 -4.59 5.66 4.18
CA GLY A 50 -5.46 4.51 4.30
C GLY A 50 -5.09 3.66 5.52
N SER A 51 -4.78 2.40 5.27
CA SER A 51 -4.42 1.44 6.31
C SER A 51 -3.49 0.34 5.82
N VAL A 52 -2.47 0.03 6.60
CA VAL A 52 -1.54 -1.08 6.29
C VAL A 52 -2.26 -2.42 6.48
N THR A 53 -2.91 -2.63 7.63
CA THR A 53 -3.65 -3.87 7.89
C THR A 53 -4.90 -4.00 7.03
N GLY A 54 -5.54 -2.89 6.69
CA GLY A 54 -6.68 -2.86 5.76
C GLY A 54 -6.27 -3.20 4.32
N ALA A 55 -5.12 -2.74 3.86
CA ALA A 55 -4.61 -3.14 2.55
C ALA A 55 -4.29 -4.64 2.46
N ILE A 56 -3.71 -5.23 3.52
CA ILE A 56 -3.51 -6.69 3.59
C ILE A 56 -4.84 -7.43 3.44
N ASP A 57 -5.84 -7.04 4.24
CA ASP A 57 -7.19 -7.62 4.24
C ASP A 57 -7.86 -7.53 2.86
N VAL A 58 -7.80 -6.35 2.22
CA VAL A 58 -8.34 -6.16 0.86
C VAL A 58 -7.62 -7.03 -0.17
N LEU A 59 -6.29 -7.12 -0.10
CA LEU A 59 -5.54 -7.92 -1.05
C LEU A 59 -5.84 -9.42 -0.92
N GLU A 60 -5.98 -9.93 0.31
CA GLU A 60 -6.26 -11.33 0.59
C GLU A 60 -7.71 -11.72 0.32
N ASN A 61 -8.66 -10.88 0.76
CA ASN A 61 -10.08 -11.25 0.84
C ASN A 61 -10.95 -10.63 -0.26
N VAL A 62 -10.44 -9.64 -1.00
CA VAL A 62 -11.18 -8.98 -2.09
C VAL A 62 -10.48 -9.15 -3.43
N VAL A 63 -9.19 -8.82 -3.53
CA VAL A 63 -8.46 -8.80 -4.81
C VAL A 63 -8.07 -10.21 -5.25
N GLN A 64 -7.38 -10.98 -4.41
CA GLN A 64 -6.94 -12.33 -4.78
C GLN A 64 -8.07 -13.30 -5.18
N PRO A 65 -9.25 -13.29 -4.54
CA PRO A 65 -10.35 -14.19 -4.89
C PRO A 65 -10.99 -13.90 -6.26
N LEU A 66 -10.75 -12.73 -6.86
CA LEU A 66 -11.25 -12.42 -8.21
C LEU A 66 -10.54 -13.23 -9.30
N ASP A 67 -9.29 -13.66 -9.03
CA ASP A 67 -8.45 -14.44 -9.95
C ASP A 67 -8.47 -13.93 -11.41
N PRO A 68 -8.12 -12.65 -11.64
CA PRO A 68 -8.17 -12.06 -12.97
C PRO A 68 -7.10 -12.66 -13.90
N ALA A 69 -7.43 -12.83 -15.17
CA ALA A 69 -6.45 -13.19 -16.20
C ALA A 69 -5.47 -12.05 -16.48
N VAL A 70 -5.93 -10.79 -16.33
CA VAL A 70 -5.10 -9.58 -16.49
C VAL A 70 -5.42 -8.59 -15.37
N THR A 71 -4.38 -8.06 -14.75
CA THR A 71 -4.48 -7.02 -13.73
C THR A 71 -3.78 -5.75 -14.19
N VAL A 72 -4.51 -4.64 -14.14
CA VAL A 72 -3.99 -3.29 -14.31
C VAL A 72 -3.77 -2.69 -12.92
N PRO A 73 -2.51 -2.56 -12.46
CA PRO A 73 -2.20 -1.89 -11.21
C PRO A 73 -2.42 -0.38 -11.34
N GLY A 74 -2.44 0.32 -10.23
CA GLY A 74 -2.36 1.78 -10.24
C GLY A 74 -0.99 2.28 -10.72
N HIS A 75 0.03 1.47 -10.49
CA HIS A 75 1.43 1.80 -10.75
C HIS A 75 2.24 0.60 -11.27
N GLY A 76 3.15 0.86 -12.21
CA GLY A 76 3.95 -0.15 -12.89
C GLY A 76 3.24 -0.88 -14.04
N PRO A 77 3.86 -1.91 -14.63
CA PRO A 77 3.33 -2.58 -15.81
C PRO A 77 2.13 -3.48 -15.50
N VAL A 78 1.25 -3.64 -16.49
CA VAL A 78 0.16 -4.63 -16.50
C VAL A 78 0.73 -6.04 -16.38
N PHE A 79 0.05 -6.92 -15.64
CA PHE A 79 0.53 -8.27 -15.37
C PHE A 79 -0.60 -9.30 -15.38
N SER A 80 -0.23 -10.58 -15.52
CA SER A 80 -1.16 -11.72 -15.61
C SER A 80 -0.89 -12.83 -14.60
N ASP A 81 0.13 -12.67 -13.75
CA ASP A 81 0.45 -13.61 -12.69
C ASP A 81 0.12 -13.02 -11.30
N ARG A 82 0.40 -13.79 -10.24
CA ARG A 82 0.12 -13.35 -8.86
C ARG A 82 1.29 -12.60 -8.22
N ALA A 83 2.45 -12.50 -8.88
CA ALA A 83 3.69 -12.07 -8.25
C ALA A 83 3.63 -10.62 -7.72
N PRO A 84 3.07 -9.62 -8.43
CA PRO A 84 2.98 -8.25 -7.90
C PRO A 84 2.08 -8.14 -6.66
N VAL A 85 0.97 -8.89 -6.62
CA VAL A 85 0.10 -8.94 -5.43
C VAL A 85 0.82 -9.57 -4.25
N GLN A 86 1.55 -10.68 -4.46
CA GLN A 86 2.33 -11.31 -3.40
C GLN A 86 3.50 -10.45 -2.92
N ALA A 87 4.15 -9.72 -3.83
CA ALA A 87 5.20 -8.77 -3.50
C ALA A 87 4.66 -7.63 -2.63
N THR A 88 3.50 -7.07 -3.01
CA THR A 88 2.80 -6.03 -2.24
C THR A 88 2.46 -6.54 -0.84
N LEU A 89 1.83 -7.72 -0.72
CA LEU A 89 1.50 -8.33 0.58
C LEU A 89 2.74 -8.55 1.45
N ALA A 90 3.83 -9.04 0.87
CA ALA A 90 5.04 -9.27 1.61
C ALA A 90 5.67 -7.97 2.12
N TYR A 91 5.61 -6.88 1.34
CA TYR A 91 6.03 -5.57 1.80
C TYR A 91 5.15 -5.06 2.95
N LEU A 92 3.82 -5.16 2.82
CA LEU A 92 2.90 -4.72 3.87
C LEU A 92 3.12 -5.49 5.19
N ARG A 93 3.35 -6.81 5.12
CA ARG A 93 3.70 -7.63 6.29
C ARG A 93 5.06 -7.21 6.88
N PHE A 94 6.06 -6.93 6.05
CA PHE A 94 7.33 -6.37 6.50
C PHE A 94 7.15 -5.05 7.27
N VAL A 95 6.26 -4.16 6.79
CA VAL A 95 5.93 -2.90 7.49
C VAL A 95 5.31 -3.17 8.86
N VAL A 96 4.34 -4.09 8.95
CA VAL A 96 3.70 -4.46 10.23
C VAL A 96 4.74 -4.99 11.20
N ASP A 97 5.53 -5.98 10.77
CA ASP A 97 6.54 -6.60 11.64
C ASP A 97 7.59 -5.57 12.10
N LEU A 98 8.00 -4.65 11.23
CA LEU A 98 8.94 -3.58 11.57
C LEU A 98 8.32 -2.57 12.53
N ALA A 99 7.03 -2.27 12.37
CA ALA A 99 6.33 -1.37 13.28
C ALA A 99 6.22 -1.95 14.68
N GLU A 100 5.88 -3.22 14.81
CA GLU A 100 5.84 -3.92 16.10
C GLU A 100 7.21 -3.91 16.78
N ARG A 101 8.27 -4.36 16.10
CA ARG A 101 9.63 -4.35 16.65
C ARG A 101 10.11 -2.97 17.06
N GLY A 102 9.83 -1.95 16.23
CA GLY A 102 10.24 -0.59 16.52
C GLY A 102 9.51 0.00 17.73
N ARG A 103 8.21 -0.30 17.90
CA ARG A 103 7.46 0.09 19.10
C ARG A 103 7.98 -0.61 20.35
N ASP A 104 8.25 -1.91 20.28
CA ASP A 104 8.82 -2.68 21.39
C ASP A 104 10.19 -2.15 21.82
N ALA A 105 10.97 -1.64 20.86
CA ALA A 105 12.26 -0.99 21.09
C ALA A 105 12.16 0.50 21.48
N GLY A 106 10.95 1.08 21.53
CA GLY A 106 10.75 2.50 21.84
C GLY A 106 11.27 3.47 20.78
N LEU A 107 11.41 3.02 19.53
CA LEU A 107 11.88 3.83 18.41
C LEU A 107 10.75 4.67 17.81
N SER A 108 11.10 5.83 17.23
CA SER A 108 10.19 6.55 16.34
C SER A 108 10.03 5.82 15.00
N PRO A 109 8.97 6.08 14.21
CA PRO A 109 8.86 5.56 12.84
C PRO A 109 10.08 5.86 11.97
N LEU A 110 10.63 7.07 12.07
CA LEU A 110 11.83 7.48 11.34
C LEU A 110 13.06 6.68 11.77
N ASP A 111 13.27 6.51 13.08
CA ASP A 111 14.42 5.77 13.59
C ASP A 111 14.32 4.28 13.27
N ALA A 112 13.12 3.69 13.37
CA ALA A 112 12.87 2.31 12.96
C ALA A 112 13.19 2.09 11.46
N ALA A 113 12.79 3.03 10.59
CA ALA A 113 13.14 3.00 9.17
C ALA A 113 14.66 3.13 8.92
N ARG A 114 15.37 3.92 9.72
CA ARG A 114 16.83 4.10 9.61
C ARG A 114 17.61 2.91 10.14
N SER A 115 17.09 2.21 11.14
CA SER A 115 17.75 1.08 11.77
C SER A 115 17.48 -0.28 11.09
N THR A 116 16.56 -0.33 10.14
CA THR A 116 16.21 -1.57 9.45
C THR A 116 17.02 -1.74 8.16
N ASP A 117 17.31 -3.00 7.82
CA ASP A 117 17.59 -3.38 6.45
C ASP A 117 16.25 -3.54 5.70
N LEU A 118 16.11 -2.89 4.54
CA LEU A 118 14.93 -3.05 3.67
C LEU A 118 14.99 -4.34 2.85
N GLY A 119 16.15 -5.00 2.81
CA GLY A 119 16.39 -6.21 2.04
C GLY A 119 16.02 -6.00 0.58
N ARG A 120 15.22 -6.92 0.03
CA ARG A 120 14.77 -6.87 -1.37
C ARG A 120 13.90 -5.66 -1.73
N PHE A 121 13.38 -4.93 -0.74
CA PHE A 121 12.58 -3.72 -0.99
C PHE A 121 13.45 -2.47 -1.15
N ALA A 122 14.74 -2.54 -0.85
CA ALA A 122 15.68 -1.43 -1.03
C ALA A 122 15.79 -0.97 -2.50
N ASP A 123 15.59 -1.91 -3.44
CA ASP A 123 15.67 -1.64 -4.89
C ASP A 123 14.36 -1.04 -5.46
N TRP A 124 13.30 -0.93 -4.65
CA TRP A 124 12.06 -0.31 -5.09
C TRP A 124 12.17 1.22 -5.09
N PRO A 125 11.58 1.90 -6.08
CA PRO A 125 11.53 3.36 -6.09
C PRO A 125 10.76 3.91 -4.88
N ASP A 126 11.05 5.17 -4.55
CA ASP A 126 10.42 5.92 -3.47
C ASP A 126 10.51 5.20 -2.11
N ALA A 127 11.68 4.62 -1.80
CA ALA A 127 11.94 3.86 -0.58
C ALA A 127 11.60 4.65 0.70
N GLU A 128 11.64 5.99 0.67
CA GLU A 128 11.26 6.84 1.80
C GLU A 128 9.80 6.68 2.23
N ARG A 129 8.92 6.10 1.38
CA ARG A 129 7.53 5.75 1.74
C ARG A 129 7.43 4.78 2.92
N ILE A 130 8.50 4.02 3.22
CA ILE A 130 8.56 3.19 4.42
C ILE A 130 8.26 4.00 5.68
N VAL A 131 8.74 5.24 5.77
CA VAL A 131 8.53 6.10 6.95
C VAL A 131 7.06 6.45 7.11
N GLY A 132 6.39 6.88 6.03
CA GLY A 132 4.96 7.19 6.10
C GLY A 132 4.10 5.97 6.38
N ASN A 133 4.47 4.81 5.85
CA ASN A 133 3.80 3.54 6.17
C ASN A 133 4.00 3.14 7.62
N LEU A 134 5.19 3.37 8.21
CA LEU A 134 5.42 3.14 9.63
C LEU A 134 4.64 4.11 10.50
N HIS A 135 4.52 5.39 10.14
CA HIS A 135 3.63 6.33 10.85
C HIS A 135 2.18 5.80 10.89
N ARG A 136 1.66 5.31 9.76
CA ARG A 136 0.34 4.67 9.70
C ARG A 136 0.27 3.42 10.57
N ALA A 137 1.22 2.50 10.45
CA ALA A 137 1.23 1.26 11.21
C ALA A 137 1.36 1.48 12.73
N TYR A 138 2.18 2.43 13.16
CA TYR A 138 2.31 2.81 14.58
C TYR A 138 1.00 3.36 15.15
N ALA A 139 0.30 4.20 14.38
CA ALA A 139 -1.00 4.71 14.78
C ALA A 139 -2.03 3.56 14.93
N GLU A 140 -2.09 2.64 13.97
CA GLU A 140 -2.97 1.47 14.02
C GLU A 140 -2.67 0.58 15.24
N LEU A 141 -1.40 0.25 15.46
CA LEU A 141 -0.98 -0.52 16.64
C LEU A 141 -1.23 0.26 17.96
N GLY A 142 -1.30 1.60 17.90
CA GLY A 142 -1.66 2.49 19.00
C GLY A 142 -3.17 2.60 19.25
N GLY A 143 -4.01 1.94 18.44
CA GLY A 143 -5.46 1.91 18.58
C GLY A 143 -6.21 2.89 17.67
N THR A 144 -5.52 3.64 16.80
CA THR A 144 -6.19 4.42 15.76
C THR A 144 -6.91 3.46 14.80
N PRO A 145 -8.22 3.64 14.55
CA PRO A 145 -8.93 2.82 13.56
C PRO A 145 -8.30 2.91 12.16
N ARG A 146 -8.51 1.88 11.33
CA ARG A 146 -8.11 1.89 9.92
C ARG A 146 -8.62 3.17 9.23
N GLY A 147 -7.75 3.87 8.50
CA GLY A 147 -8.10 5.15 7.85
C GLY A 147 -8.33 6.33 8.80
N GLY A 148 -8.11 6.15 10.11
CA GLY A 148 -8.25 7.20 11.10
C GLY A 148 -7.22 8.33 10.92
N ALA A 149 -7.47 9.47 11.57
CA ALA A 149 -6.59 10.63 11.49
C ALA A 149 -5.19 10.32 12.07
N ILE A 150 -4.16 10.81 11.39
CA ILE A 150 -2.75 10.83 11.83
C ILE A 150 -2.15 12.20 11.50
N ASP A 151 -1.00 12.53 12.10
CA ASP A 151 -0.25 13.73 11.72
C ASP A 151 0.49 13.50 10.40
N VAL A 152 -0.22 13.78 9.30
CA VAL A 152 0.30 13.63 7.93
C VAL A 152 1.49 14.55 7.69
N PHE A 153 1.52 15.76 8.27
CA PHE A 153 2.62 16.69 8.05
C PHE A 153 3.90 16.23 8.74
N ALA A 154 3.80 15.71 9.97
CA ALA A 154 4.92 15.09 10.65
C ALA A 154 5.46 13.89 9.85
N ALA A 155 4.57 13.01 9.38
CA ALA A 155 4.97 11.85 8.59
C ALA A 155 5.70 12.24 7.29
N LEU A 156 5.19 13.22 6.55
CA LEU A 156 5.85 13.72 5.33
C LEU A 156 7.19 14.42 5.64
N GLY A 157 7.27 15.16 6.74
CA GLY A 157 8.52 15.79 7.21
C GLY A 157 9.60 14.76 7.52
N ASP A 158 9.23 13.66 8.18
CA ASP A 158 10.14 12.54 8.46
C ASP A 158 10.54 11.80 7.18
N MET A 159 9.63 11.62 6.23
CA MET A 159 9.96 11.03 4.92
C MET A 159 11.01 11.88 4.17
N VAL A 160 10.83 13.20 4.14
CA VAL A 160 11.82 14.13 3.56
C VAL A 160 13.16 14.01 4.29
N THR A 161 13.13 13.92 5.62
CA THR A 161 14.32 13.76 6.46
C THR A 161 15.03 12.43 6.22
N TYR A 162 14.29 11.34 5.98
CA TYR A 162 14.82 10.05 5.56
C TYR A 162 15.43 10.11 4.16
N ASN A 163 14.80 10.87 3.25
CA ASN A 163 15.25 11.06 1.87
C ASN A 163 16.43 12.06 1.72
N GLY A 164 17.18 12.31 2.80
CA GLY A 164 18.32 13.23 2.81
C GLY A 164 17.93 14.69 2.58
N GLY A 165 16.71 15.09 2.93
CA GLY A 165 16.18 16.45 2.74
C GLY A 165 15.65 16.74 1.34
N ARG A 166 15.64 15.75 0.45
CA ARG A 166 15.14 15.91 -0.93
C ARG A 166 13.60 15.94 -0.93
N PRO A 167 12.98 16.71 -1.85
CA PRO A 167 11.54 16.63 -2.08
C PRO A 167 11.10 15.20 -2.39
N LEU A 168 9.92 14.82 -1.91
CA LEU A 168 9.32 13.53 -2.20
C LEU A 168 8.95 13.43 -3.68
N THR A 169 9.21 12.29 -4.28
CA THR A 169 8.85 12.00 -5.67
C THR A 169 7.76 10.93 -5.73
N CYS A 170 7.14 10.81 -6.90
CA CYS A 170 6.25 9.70 -7.23
C CYS A 170 6.78 9.08 -8.52
N LEU A 171 7.74 8.16 -8.36
CA LEU A 171 8.42 7.45 -9.44
C LEU A 171 7.90 6.02 -9.61
N ALA A 172 7.38 5.44 -8.51
CA ALA A 172 6.55 4.25 -8.55
C ALA A 172 5.32 4.50 -9.43
#